data_AF-A0A7Y5D539-F1
#
_entry.id   AF-A0A7Y5D539-F1
#
_cell.length_a   1.000
_cell.length_b   1.000
_cell.length_c   1.000
_cell.angle_alpha   90.00
_cell.angle_beta   90.00
_cell.angle_gamma   90.00
#
_symmetry.space_group_name_H-M   'P 1'
#
loop_
_entity.id
_entity.type
_entity.pdbx_description
1 polymer ?
#
loop_
_entity_poly.entity_id
_entity_poly.type
_entity_poly.pdbx_seq_one_letter_code
_entity_poly.pdbx_strand_id
1 'polypeptide(L)'
;GEWQAKEVADIGDPSKIPLPVDISIQSNDKMLWVNTFMDGKTRAFDISDPFKPKQVFEQVIGAQVNMVSSSWDGKRLYYTSSLLANWDKKAKANEQFFKGYQWDGKKLTEKFAIDFTKEKLGRAHQMRFGAYSLYPKKSEGLETETETAPKS
;
A
#
# COMPACT_ATOMS: atom_id res chain seq x y z
N GLY A 1 -10.52 -10.60 30.60
CA GLY A 1 -11.18 -10.02 29.42
C GLY A 1 -11.50 -11.16 28.47
N GLU A 2 -12.73 -11.25 27.99
CA GLU A 2 -13.11 -12.25 27.00
C GLU A 2 -12.79 -11.72 25.60
N TRP A 3 -12.13 -12.54 24.79
CA TRP A 3 -11.89 -12.23 23.38
C TRP A 3 -13.20 -12.37 22.61
N GLN A 4 -13.53 -11.37 21.80
CA GLN A 4 -14.69 -11.39 20.90
C GLN A 4 -14.24 -11.21 19.45
N ALA A 5 -14.90 -11.93 18.54
CA ALA A 5 -14.72 -11.79 17.10
C ALA A 5 -16.10 -11.68 16.44
N LYS A 6 -16.23 -10.78 15.46
CA LYS A 6 -17.44 -10.58 14.68
C LYS A 6 -17.06 -10.39 13.21
N GLU A 7 -17.76 -11.07 12.33
CA GLU A 7 -17.65 -10.85 10.89
C GLU A 7 -18.23 -9.48 10.52
N VAL A 8 -17.48 -8.70 9.75
CA VAL A 8 -17.85 -7.32 9.41
C VAL A 8 -17.80 -7.03 7.89
N ALA A 9 -17.01 -7.78 7.12
CA ALA A 9 -16.93 -7.66 5.67
C ALA A 9 -16.19 -8.85 5.04
N ASP A 10 -16.50 -9.13 3.76
CA ASP A 10 -15.73 -10.03 2.90
C ASP A 10 -14.61 -9.30 2.15
N ILE A 11 -13.53 -10.01 1.82
CA ILE A 11 -12.45 -9.51 0.97
C ILE A 11 -12.62 -10.09 -0.44
N GLY A 12 -13.16 -9.28 -1.35
CA GLY A 12 -13.49 -9.74 -2.69
C GLY A 12 -14.63 -10.77 -2.69
N ASP A 13 -14.67 -11.60 -3.73
CA ASP A 13 -15.62 -12.71 -3.85
C ASP A 13 -14.99 -13.99 -3.27
N PRO A 14 -15.47 -14.52 -2.13
CA PRO A 14 -14.86 -15.69 -1.50
C PRO A 14 -14.86 -16.93 -2.39
N SER A 15 -15.82 -17.06 -3.31
CA SER A 15 -15.91 -18.21 -4.23
C SER A 15 -14.77 -18.25 -5.25
N LYS A 16 -14.08 -17.12 -5.46
CA LYS A 16 -12.94 -16.99 -6.39
C LYS A 16 -11.58 -17.20 -5.72
N ILE A 17 -11.56 -17.49 -4.42
CA ILE A 17 -10.35 -17.81 -3.64
C ILE A 17 -9.22 -16.77 -3.86
N PRO A 18 -9.46 -15.48 -3.56
CA PRO A 18 -8.48 -14.43 -3.82
C PRO A 18 -7.20 -14.57 -2.94
N LEU A 19 -7.30 -15.22 -1.78
CA LEU A 19 -6.25 -15.39 -0.76
C LEU A 19 -5.66 -14.07 -0.25
N PRO A 20 -6.25 -13.45 0.79
CA PRO A 20 -5.67 -12.31 1.47
C PRO A 20 -4.31 -12.66 2.10
N VAL A 21 -3.30 -11.83 1.89
CA VAL A 21 -1.92 -12.12 2.32
C VAL A 21 -1.22 -11.00 3.07
N ASP A 22 -1.66 -9.75 2.90
CA ASP A 22 -1.10 -8.63 3.64
C ASP A 22 -2.10 -7.48 3.75
N ILE A 23 -1.91 -6.68 4.80
CA ILE A 23 -2.73 -5.49 5.08
C ILE A 23 -1.86 -4.28 5.47
N SER A 24 -2.31 -3.08 5.10
CA SER A 24 -1.75 -1.82 5.57
C SER A 24 -2.85 -0.84 5.93
N ILE A 25 -2.87 -0.37 7.18
CA ILE A 25 -3.78 0.68 7.64
C ILE A 25 -3.06 2.02 7.49
N GLN A 26 -3.74 3.02 6.92
CA GLN A 26 -3.20 4.38 6.86
C GLN A 26 -3.11 4.99 8.25
N SER A 27 -2.16 5.91 8.45
CA SER A 27 -1.87 6.55 9.75
C SER A 27 -3.04 7.33 10.39
N ASN A 28 -4.11 7.59 9.63
CA ASN A 28 -5.31 8.25 10.09
C ASN A 28 -6.45 7.28 10.48
N ASP A 29 -6.19 5.97 10.45
CA ASP A 29 -7.12 4.88 10.80
C ASP A 29 -8.42 4.82 9.97
N LYS A 30 -8.45 5.46 8.79
CA LYS A 30 -9.66 5.51 7.94
C LYS A 30 -9.64 4.58 6.73
N MET A 31 -8.47 4.15 6.29
CA MET A 31 -8.32 3.33 5.09
C MET A 31 -7.48 2.10 5.37
N LEU A 32 -8.04 0.93 5.08
CA LEU A 32 -7.37 -0.38 5.12
C LEU A 32 -7.10 -0.84 3.69
N TRP A 33 -5.83 -1.05 3.37
CA TRP A 33 -5.41 -1.68 2.13
C TRP A 33 -5.22 -3.18 2.37
N VAL A 34 -5.78 -4.00 1.48
CA VAL A 34 -5.69 -5.46 1.54
C VAL A 34 -5.21 -5.98 0.20
N ASN A 35 -4.17 -6.80 0.23
CA ASN A 35 -3.68 -7.50 -0.95
C ASN A 35 -4.16 -8.94 -0.98
N THR A 36 -4.49 -9.40 -2.17
CA THR A 36 -4.88 -10.78 -2.43
C THR A 36 -3.99 -11.39 -3.49
N PHE A 37 -3.41 -12.53 -3.14
CA PHE A 37 -2.29 -13.10 -3.87
C PHE A 37 -2.67 -13.67 -5.23
N MET A 38 -3.78 -14.42 -5.28
CA MET A 38 -4.11 -15.25 -6.44
C MET A 38 -4.59 -14.43 -7.64
N ASP A 39 -5.32 -13.35 -7.38
CA ASP A 39 -5.82 -12.43 -8.41
C ASP A 39 -4.93 -11.20 -8.61
N GLY A 40 -3.86 -11.06 -7.80
CA GLY A 40 -2.89 -9.98 -7.94
C GLY A 40 -3.46 -8.59 -7.65
N LYS A 41 -4.57 -8.51 -6.89
CA LYS A 41 -5.27 -7.25 -6.62
C LYS A 41 -4.90 -6.63 -5.29
N THR A 42 -4.88 -5.31 -5.28
CA THR A 42 -5.02 -4.50 -4.06
C THR A 42 -6.46 -3.99 -3.96
N ARG A 43 -6.97 -3.91 -2.73
CA ARG A 43 -8.31 -3.38 -2.40
C ARG A 43 -8.17 -2.36 -1.29
N ALA A 44 -8.95 -1.29 -1.37
CA ALA A 44 -9.03 -0.29 -0.31
C ALA A 44 -10.42 -0.32 0.33
N PHE A 45 -10.45 -0.37 1.65
CA PHE A 45 -11.66 -0.34 2.47
C PHE A 45 -11.66 0.94 3.30
N ASP A 46 -12.75 1.72 3.21
CA ASP A 46 -13.07 2.72 4.22
C ASP A 46 -13.46 1.98 5.50
N ILE A 47 -12.70 2.24 6.56
CA ILE A 47 -12.86 1.65 7.90
C ILE A 47 -13.14 2.73 8.96
N SER A 48 -13.63 3.90 8.54
CA SER A 48 -14.04 4.96 9.48
C SER A 48 -15.09 4.46 10.50
N ASP A 49 -15.89 3.47 10.13
CA ASP A 49 -16.61 2.59 11.05
C ASP A 49 -16.02 1.16 10.92
N PRO A 50 -15.23 0.67 11.90
CA PRO A 50 -14.58 -0.64 11.81
C PRO A 50 -15.58 -1.80 11.86
N PHE A 51 -16.84 -1.57 12.27
CA PHE A 51 -17.89 -2.59 12.28
C PHE A 51 -18.69 -2.62 10.97
N LYS A 52 -18.45 -1.68 10.05
CA LYS A 52 -19.05 -1.63 8.71
C LYS A 52 -18.03 -1.21 7.63
N PRO A 53 -16.93 -1.96 7.44
CA PRO A 53 -15.97 -1.66 6.38
C PRO A 53 -16.64 -1.63 5.01
N LYS A 54 -16.21 -0.70 4.14
CA LYS A 54 -16.71 -0.59 2.77
C LYS A 54 -15.57 -0.61 1.78
N GLN A 55 -15.55 -1.58 0.87
CA GLN A 55 -14.61 -1.55 -0.25
C GLN A 55 -14.94 -0.34 -1.16
N VAL A 56 -13.97 0.55 -1.34
CA VAL A 56 -14.12 1.78 -2.14
C VAL A 56 -13.23 1.80 -3.38
N PHE A 57 -12.26 0.89 -3.47
CA PHE A 57 -11.32 0.82 -4.57
C PHE A 57 -10.79 -0.60 -4.76
N GLU A 58 -10.49 -0.97 -6.00
CA GLU A 58 -9.68 -2.14 -6.34
C GLU A 58 -8.85 -1.90 -7.61
N GLN A 59 -7.68 -2.52 -7.68
CA GLN A 59 -6.81 -2.49 -8.86
C GLN A 59 -5.92 -3.72 -8.92
N VAL A 60 -5.68 -4.25 -10.12
CA VAL A 60 -4.66 -5.28 -10.38
C VAL A 60 -3.28 -4.63 -10.36
N ILE A 61 -2.36 -5.16 -9.55
CA ILE A 61 -0.98 -4.67 -9.40
C ILE A 61 0.00 -5.52 -10.22
N GLY A 62 -0.29 -6.81 -10.38
CA GLY A 62 0.51 -7.76 -11.16
C GLY A 62 -0.21 -9.10 -11.30
N ALA A 63 0.46 -10.09 -11.88
CA ALA A 63 -0.07 -11.46 -11.92
C ALA A 63 -0.22 -12.06 -10.51
N GLN A 64 0.62 -11.64 -9.57
CA GLN A 64 0.49 -11.89 -8.14
C GLN A 64 0.93 -10.63 -7.37
N VAL A 65 0.41 -10.45 -6.15
CA VAL A 65 0.86 -9.39 -5.25
C VAL A 65 0.84 -9.89 -3.82
N ASN A 66 1.85 -9.54 -3.03
CA ASN A 66 1.95 -9.94 -1.64
C ASN A 66 1.89 -8.73 -0.72
N MET A 67 3.02 -8.11 -0.39
CA MET A 67 3.05 -7.05 0.61
C MET A 67 2.51 -5.73 0.05
N VAL A 68 1.89 -4.95 0.93
CA VAL A 68 1.51 -3.55 0.76
C VAL A 68 2.08 -2.73 1.92
N SER A 69 2.63 -1.56 1.61
CA SER A 69 2.97 -0.58 2.64
C SER A 69 2.48 0.79 2.21
N SER A 70 1.58 1.38 3.00
CA SER A 70 1.19 2.78 2.82
C SER A 70 2.25 3.71 3.43
N SER A 71 2.51 4.82 2.74
CA SER A 71 3.29 5.90 3.32
C SER A 71 2.59 6.50 4.54
N TRP A 72 3.35 7.07 5.47
CA TRP A 72 2.79 7.74 6.65
C TRP A 72 1.82 8.87 6.27
N ASP A 73 2.10 9.62 5.19
CA ASP A 73 1.23 10.69 4.72
C ASP A 73 -0.04 10.19 3.98
N GLY A 74 -0.18 8.87 3.78
CA GLY A 74 -1.31 8.25 3.09
C GLY A 74 -1.36 8.49 1.57
N LYS A 75 -0.34 9.13 0.98
CA LYS A 75 -0.32 9.53 -0.45
C LYS A 75 0.36 8.54 -1.38
N ARG A 76 1.01 7.50 -0.84
CA ARG A 76 1.79 6.54 -1.61
C ARG A 76 1.57 5.12 -1.11
N LEU A 77 1.54 4.18 -2.03
CA LEU A 77 1.45 2.76 -1.75
C LEU A 77 2.61 2.05 -2.45
N TYR A 78 3.13 1.04 -1.77
CA TYR A 78 4.30 0.29 -2.17
C TYR A 78 3.96 -1.18 -2.18
N TYR A 79 4.32 -1.89 -3.25
CA TYR A 79 3.94 -3.28 -3.46
C TYR A 79 5.12 -4.16 -3.81
N THR A 80 5.15 -5.36 -3.24
CA THR A 80 6.02 -6.45 -3.66
C THR A 80 5.21 -7.70 -3.96
N SER A 81 5.78 -8.59 -4.78
CA SER A 81 5.01 -9.68 -5.36
C SER A 81 5.18 -11.04 -4.67
N SER A 82 6.33 -11.33 -4.05
CA SER A 82 6.65 -12.67 -3.53
C SER A 82 5.90 -12.97 -2.24
N LEU A 83 5.32 -14.17 -2.12
CA LEU A 83 4.82 -14.72 -0.85
C LEU A 83 5.85 -15.65 -0.22
N LEU A 84 6.08 -16.79 -0.88
CA LEU A 84 7.09 -17.79 -0.55
C LEU A 84 7.56 -18.40 -1.86
N ALA A 85 8.85 -18.69 -2.01
CA ALA A 85 9.44 -19.08 -3.29
C ALA A 85 8.73 -20.27 -3.97
N ASN A 86 8.21 -21.23 -3.19
CA ASN A 86 7.50 -22.41 -3.70
C ASN A 86 6.00 -22.17 -3.98
N TRP A 87 5.45 -21.05 -3.49
CA TRP A 87 4.04 -20.67 -3.66
C TRP A 87 3.85 -19.59 -4.72
N ASP A 88 4.93 -18.87 -5.06
CA ASP A 88 4.94 -17.97 -6.21
C ASP A 88 4.47 -18.68 -7.47
N LYS A 89 3.75 -17.93 -8.31
CA LYS A 89 3.37 -18.36 -9.65
C LYS A 89 4.64 -18.69 -10.45
N LYS A 90 4.48 -19.41 -11.55
CA LYS A 90 5.58 -19.93 -12.36
C LYS A 90 5.67 -19.21 -13.72
N ALA A 91 6.83 -19.36 -14.37
CA ALA A 91 7.09 -18.85 -15.72
C ALA A 91 6.74 -17.36 -15.84
N LYS A 92 5.98 -16.97 -16.88
CA LYS A 92 5.62 -15.57 -17.16
C LYS A 92 4.80 -14.90 -16.06
N ALA A 93 4.12 -15.67 -15.21
CA ALA A 93 3.34 -15.13 -14.09
C ALA A 93 4.17 -14.96 -12.81
N ASN A 94 5.42 -15.44 -12.78
CA ASN A 94 6.34 -15.30 -11.65
C ASN A 94 6.99 -13.91 -11.63
N GLU A 95 6.18 -12.87 -11.56
CA GLU A 95 6.68 -11.49 -11.51
C GLU A 95 7.36 -11.26 -10.16
N GLN A 96 8.58 -10.69 -10.17
CA GLN A 96 9.33 -10.33 -8.98
C GLN A 96 9.58 -8.83 -9.02
N PHE A 97 8.77 -8.06 -8.29
CA PHE A 97 8.82 -6.60 -8.38
C PHE A 97 8.81 -5.89 -7.05
N PHE A 98 9.29 -4.66 -7.09
CA PHE A 98 8.93 -3.59 -6.16
C PHE A 98 8.31 -2.44 -6.97
N LYS A 99 7.05 -2.11 -6.71
CA LYS A 99 6.34 -1.03 -7.41
C LYS A 99 5.92 0.06 -6.43
N GLY A 100 6.05 1.31 -6.85
CA GLY A 100 5.57 2.48 -6.11
C GLY A 100 4.44 3.18 -6.85
N TYR A 101 3.40 3.54 -6.11
CA TYR A 101 2.21 4.20 -6.61
C TYR A 101 1.92 5.48 -5.83
N GLN A 102 1.30 6.44 -6.51
CA GLN A 102 0.68 7.60 -5.89
C GLN A 102 -0.83 7.37 -5.75
N TRP A 103 -1.36 7.69 -4.58
CA TRP A 103 -2.77 7.69 -4.26
C TRP A 103 -3.29 9.13 -4.13
N ASP A 104 -4.28 9.48 -4.95
CA ASP A 104 -4.91 10.81 -4.95
C ASP A 104 -6.26 10.86 -4.21
N GLY A 105 -6.67 9.75 -3.60
CA GLY A 105 -7.99 9.58 -2.98
C GLY A 105 -9.03 8.87 -3.87
N LYS A 106 -8.74 8.70 -5.17
CA LYS A 106 -9.64 8.05 -6.13
C LYS A 106 -8.93 7.07 -7.06
N LYS A 107 -7.69 7.36 -7.43
CA LYS A 107 -6.89 6.61 -8.39
C LYS A 107 -5.52 6.28 -7.80
N LEU A 108 -5.09 5.06 -8.09
CA LEU A 108 -3.75 4.57 -7.80
C LEU A 108 -2.91 4.60 -9.08
N THR A 109 -1.97 5.54 -9.15
CA THR A 109 -1.15 5.76 -10.36
C THR A 109 0.27 5.25 -10.15
N GLU A 110 0.70 4.29 -10.97
CA GLU A 110 2.07 3.76 -10.91
C GLU A 110 3.08 4.89 -11.19
N LYS A 111 4.15 4.94 -10.41
CA LYS A 111 5.24 5.92 -10.55
C LYS A 111 6.54 5.27 -10.96
N PHE A 112 6.79 4.06 -10.46
CA PHE A 112 7.94 3.28 -10.85
C PHE A 112 7.68 1.79 -10.60
N ALA A 113 8.46 0.97 -11.29
CA ALA A 113 8.56 -0.46 -11.07
C ALA A 113 10.04 -0.88 -11.16
N ILE A 114 10.49 -1.68 -10.20
CA ILE A 114 11.80 -2.33 -10.22
C ILE A 114 11.57 -3.82 -10.42
N ASP A 115 12.20 -4.40 -11.45
CA ASP A 115 12.19 -5.83 -11.72
C ASP A 115 13.34 -6.51 -10.97
N PHE A 116 13.03 -7.22 -9.89
CA PHE A 116 14.02 -7.89 -9.05
C PHE A 116 14.71 -9.06 -9.74
N THR A 117 14.08 -9.66 -10.76
CA THR A 117 14.72 -10.71 -11.56
C THR A 117 15.77 -10.09 -12.45
N LYS A 118 15.43 -9.01 -13.17
CA LYS A 118 16.37 -8.29 -14.03
C LYS A 118 17.55 -7.72 -13.24
N GLU A 119 17.27 -7.12 -12.09
CA GLU A 119 18.29 -6.51 -11.21
C GLU A 119 19.04 -7.55 -10.35
N LYS A 120 18.70 -8.84 -10.45
CA LYS A 120 19.30 -9.95 -9.66
C LYS A 120 19.25 -9.71 -8.15
N LEU A 121 18.15 -9.13 -7.67
CA LEU A 121 17.92 -8.78 -6.25
C LEU A 121 17.20 -9.87 -5.45
N GLY A 122 16.86 -10.99 -6.08
CA GLY A 122 16.12 -12.08 -5.44
C GLY A 122 14.62 -11.85 -5.44
N ARG A 123 13.96 -12.06 -4.29
CA ARG A 123 12.50 -11.97 -4.14
C ARG A 123 12.12 -10.86 -3.19
N ALA A 124 11.40 -9.87 -3.71
CA ALA A 124 10.95 -8.74 -2.91
C ALA A 124 9.80 -9.20 -1.98
N HIS A 125 9.93 -8.96 -0.68
CA HIS A 125 8.91 -9.32 0.31
C HIS A 125 8.59 -8.13 1.22
N GLN A 126 9.07 -8.10 2.46
CA GLN A 126 8.65 -7.08 3.44
C GLN A 126 9.17 -5.68 3.13
N MET A 127 8.29 -4.68 3.32
CA MET A 127 8.58 -3.25 3.26
C MET A 127 8.03 -2.56 4.50
N ARG A 128 8.65 -1.46 4.95
CA ARG A 128 8.18 -0.68 6.11
C ARG A 128 8.26 0.82 5.83
N PHE A 129 7.33 1.34 5.01
CA PHE A 129 7.28 2.76 4.64
C PHE A 129 6.24 3.59 5.40
N GLY A 130 5.49 2.93 6.30
CA GLY A 130 4.49 3.55 7.16
C GLY A 130 5.04 4.14 8.47
N ALA A 131 6.35 4.28 8.64
CA ALA A 131 6.91 4.88 9.86
C ALA A 131 7.05 6.40 9.72
N TYR A 132 6.56 7.17 10.70
CA TYR A 132 6.67 8.64 10.72
C TYR A 132 8.12 9.14 10.56
N SER A 133 9.09 8.43 11.15
CA SER A 133 10.52 8.79 11.13
C SER A 133 11.14 8.80 9.73
N LEU A 134 10.50 8.18 8.73
CA LEU A 134 10.95 8.20 7.34
C LEU A 134 10.57 9.48 6.60
N TYR A 135 9.81 10.38 7.23
CA TYR A 135 9.31 11.60 6.63
C TYR A 135 10.01 12.78 7.28
N PRO A 136 10.61 13.69 6.49
CA PRO A 136 11.25 14.86 7.04
C PRO A 136 10.23 15.64 7.86
N LYS A 137 10.63 16.11 9.05
CA LYS A 137 9.85 17.12 9.77
C LYS A 137 9.64 18.26 8.79
N LYS A 138 8.38 18.65 8.56
CA LYS A 138 8.06 19.87 7.83
C LYS A 138 8.88 20.97 8.51
N SER A 139 9.85 21.56 7.81
CA SER A 139 10.56 22.71 8.35
C SER A 139 9.48 23.76 8.62
N GLU A 140 9.25 24.07 9.89
CA GLU A 140 8.50 25.26 10.26
C GLU A 140 9.18 26.44 9.54
N GLY A 141 8.36 27.28 8.90
CA GLY A 141 8.82 28.19 7.86
C GLY A 141 10.01 29.05 8.27
N LEU A 142 11.00 29.13 7.38
CA LEU A 142 11.74 30.37 7.24
C LEU A 142 10.75 31.36 6.62
N GLU A 143 10.07 32.14 7.46
CA GLU A 143 9.47 33.38 7.02
C GLU A 143 10.60 34.23 6.44
N THR A 144 10.58 34.43 5.12
CA THR A 144 11.42 35.43 4.49
C THR A 144 10.90 36.79 4.95
N GLU A 145 11.56 37.40 5.92
CA GLU A 145 11.42 38.83 6.20
C GLU A 145 11.73 39.58 4.90
N THR A 146 10.70 40.13 4.26
CA THR A 146 10.88 41.17 3.26
C THR A 146 11.33 42.43 4.00
N GLU A 147 12.64 42.68 4.01
CA GLU A 147 13.19 43.93 4.49
C GLU A 147 12.72 45.07 3.55
N THR A 148 11.77 45.85 4.05
CA THR A 148 11.37 47.13 3.46
C THR A 148 12.55 48.09 3.53
N ALA A 149 13.11 48.44 2.37
CA ALA A 149 14.09 49.52 2.26
C ALA A 149 13.48 50.84 2.77
N PRO A 150 14.14 51.58 3.69
CA PRO A 150 13.67 52.90 4.05
C PRO A 150 13.89 53.87 2.88
N LYS A 151 12.84 54.63 2.59
CA LYS A 151 12.88 55.80 1.71
C LYS A 151 13.52 56.98 2.45
N SER A 152 14.20 57.80 1.62
CA SER A 152 14.84 59.12 1.84
C SER A 152 16.06 59.17 2.74
#